data_AF-A0A844KQD1-F1
#
_entry.id   AF-A0A844KQD1-F1
#
_cell.length_a   1.000
_cell.length_b   1.000
_cell.length_c   1.000
_cell.angle_alpha   90.00
_cell.angle_beta   90.00
_cell.angle_gamma   90.00
#
_symmetry.space_group_name_H-M   'P 1'
#
loop_
_entity.id
_entity.type
_entity.pdbx_description
1 polymer ?
#
loop_
_entity_poly.entity_id
_entity_poly.type
_entity_poly.pdbx_seq_one_letter_code
_entity_poly.pdbx_strand_id
1 'polypeptide(L)'
;MDMEAGKTLTNEEVIRELLELLKKNAMKEQANDVFEICSYVDGLEKKIDSMTEELTNMQNQIKEMQEDTLVNNAKKALSEAQERLNVRCERIKSQVLEVKAQVKSTAKCIVDEAKAKGRAALYRVSEFLGIKKRLLDIRENVRGAIKTTDTDIAKTALLAKGFREAGQTAANAFRTFADKPEVDYSQKEQKHPLTKAVLTPMKAVRKLLVSMELHLDASIDKLDNLAMNVQIDKEKRVENTKSEKQNVPDRAEAEPERVNAEIVYTPMVAEAHEYQYNADAFEARGGADVKVGTAEKVSKVREDKAR
;
A
#
# COMPACT_ATOMS: atom_id res chain seq x y z
N MET A 1 -6.45 -19.15 -22.79
CA MET A 1 -5.18 -18.40 -22.84
C MET A 1 -5.24 -17.43 -21.69
N ASP A 2 -4.32 -17.54 -20.73
CA ASP A 2 -3.80 -16.47 -19.86
C ASP A 2 -2.89 -17.11 -18.80
N MET A 3 -1.64 -17.37 -19.18
CA MET A 3 -0.56 -17.74 -18.26
C MET A 3 0.09 -16.49 -17.62
N GLU A 4 -0.63 -15.36 -17.53
CA GLU A 4 -0.13 -14.12 -16.90
C GLU A 4 -0.74 -13.85 -15.51
N ALA A 5 -1.64 -14.70 -15.02
CA ALA A 5 -2.20 -14.53 -13.68
C ALA A 5 -1.14 -14.89 -12.62
N GLY A 6 -0.53 -13.86 -12.01
CA GLY A 6 0.38 -13.99 -10.88
C GLY A 6 1.74 -13.31 -11.03
N LYS A 7 2.06 -12.72 -12.19
CA LYS A 7 3.31 -11.94 -12.34
C LYS A 7 3.10 -10.51 -11.85
N THR A 8 3.92 -10.08 -10.90
CA THR A 8 3.90 -8.71 -10.38
C THR A 8 4.49 -7.75 -11.44
N LEU A 9 3.97 -6.52 -11.56
CA LEU A 9 4.51 -5.47 -12.44
C LEU A 9 6.00 -5.25 -12.20
N THR A 10 6.39 -5.22 -10.93
CA THR A 10 7.79 -5.13 -10.50
C THR A 10 8.69 -6.23 -11.09
N ASN A 11 8.11 -7.40 -11.42
CA ASN A 11 8.79 -8.53 -12.02
C ASN A 11 8.56 -8.65 -13.53
N GLU A 12 7.84 -7.73 -14.15
CA GLU A 12 7.67 -7.74 -15.59
C GLU A 12 8.92 -7.28 -16.32
N GLU A 13 9.24 -7.99 -17.40
CA GLU A 13 10.46 -7.76 -18.18
C GLU A 13 10.51 -6.33 -18.71
N VAL A 14 9.41 -5.87 -19.30
CA VAL A 14 9.27 -4.49 -19.83
C VAL A 14 9.47 -3.43 -18.74
N ILE A 15 8.97 -3.69 -17.52
CA ILE A 15 9.11 -2.74 -16.40
C ILE A 15 10.56 -2.73 -15.91
N ARG A 16 11.19 -3.90 -15.74
CA ARG A 16 12.60 -3.98 -15.36
C ARG A 16 13.50 -3.30 -16.39
N GLU A 17 13.22 -3.52 -17.68
CA GLU A 17 13.94 -2.86 -18.76
C GLU A 17 13.79 -1.33 -18.70
N LEU A 18 12.58 -0.81 -18.48
CA LEU A 18 12.37 0.63 -18.28
C LEU A 18 13.19 1.16 -17.10
N LEU A 19 13.15 0.47 -15.96
CA LEU A 19 13.89 0.86 -14.75
C LEU A 19 15.41 0.86 -14.99
N GLU A 20 15.92 -0.13 -15.71
CA GLU A 20 17.33 -0.18 -16.09
C GLU A 20 17.72 0.98 -17.02
N LEU A 21 16.91 1.28 -18.03
CA LEU A 21 17.17 2.39 -18.94
C LEU A 21 17.20 3.72 -18.21
N LEU A 22 16.26 3.96 -17.29
CA LEU A 22 16.25 5.17 -16.45
C LEU A 22 17.52 5.26 -15.58
N LYS A 23 17.92 4.17 -14.91
CA LYS A 23 19.14 4.13 -14.08
C LYS A 23 20.41 4.39 -14.89
N LYS A 24 20.54 3.75 -16.07
CA LYS A 24 21.69 3.94 -16.99
C LYS A 24 21.81 5.38 -17.50
N ASN A 25 20.72 6.14 -17.51
CA ASN A 25 20.67 7.54 -17.96
C ASN A 25 20.69 8.56 -16.81
N ALA A 26 21.13 8.15 -15.62
CA ALA A 26 21.18 8.98 -14.40
C ALA A 26 19.81 9.54 -13.95
N MET A 27 18.70 8.93 -14.37
CA MET A 27 17.33 9.30 -13.99
C MET A 27 16.86 8.50 -12.76
N LYS A 28 17.62 8.58 -11.66
CA LYS A 28 17.42 7.74 -10.47
C LYS A 28 16.08 8.00 -9.78
N GLU A 29 15.70 9.28 -9.60
CA GLU A 29 14.44 9.65 -8.96
C GLU A 29 13.24 9.15 -9.77
N GLN A 30 13.27 9.32 -11.09
CA GLN A 30 12.21 8.84 -11.98
C GLN A 30 12.12 7.31 -11.98
N ALA A 31 13.26 6.61 -11.93
CA ALA A 31 13.27 5.15 -11.77
C ALA A 31 12.64 4.72 -10.44
N ASN A 32 12.93 5.44 -9.35
CA ASN A 32 12.37 5.16 -8.05
C ASN A 32 10.85 5.40 -8.02
N ASP A 33 10.37 6.52 -8.55
CA ASP A 33 8.93 6.81 -8.64
C ASP A 33 8.18 5.75 -9.46
N VAL A 34 8.71 5.34 -10.63
CA VAL A 34 8.12 4.26 -11.46
C VAL A 34 8.08 2.93 -10.69
N PHE A 35 9.16 2.59 -9.99
CA PHE A 35 9.23 1.37 -9.20
C PHE A 35 8.20 1.37 -8.07
N GLU A 36 8.07 2.47 -7.34
CA GLU A 36 7.12 2.62 -6.25
C GLU A 36 5.67 2.56 -6.77
N ILE A 37 5.34 3.23 -7.88
CA ILE A 37 4.03 3.13 -8.53
C ILE A 37 3.69 1.66 -8.85
N CYS A 38 4.63 0.92 -9.46
CA CYS A 38 4.43 -0.50 -9.78
C CYS A 38 4.23 -1.34 -8.51
N SER A 39 5.04 -1.09 -7.48
CA SER A 39 4.98 -1.79 -6.19
C SER A 39 3.67 -1.55 -5.47
N TYR A 40 3.15 -0.32 -5.49
CA TYR A 40 1.87 -0.02 -4.89
C TYR A 40 0.72 -0.68 -5.63
N VAL A 41 0.70 -0.64 -6.97
CA VAL A 41 -0.31 -1.33 -7.79
C VAL A 41 -0.29 -2.85 -7.55
N ASP A 42 0.88 -3.47 -7.51
CA ASP A 42 1.04 -4.89 -7.13
C ASP A 42 0.51 -5.15 -5.71
N GLY A 43 0.73 -4.19 -4.80
CA GLY A 43 0.19 -4.24 -3.43
C GLY A 43 -1.33 -4.07 -3.34
N LEU A 44 -1.99 -3.48 -4.34
CA LEU A 44 -3.46 -3.43 -4.43
C LEU A 44 -4.01 -4.82 -4.79
N GLU A 45 -3.41 -5.48 -5.78
CA GLU A 45 -3.80 -6.83 -6.24
C GLU A 45 -3.74 -7.84 -5.08
N LYS A 46 -2.63 -7.87 -4.33
CA LYS A 46 -2.50 -8.75 -3.15
C LYS A 46 -3.60 -8.51 -2.11
N LYS A 47 -3.97 -7.24 -1.88
CA LYS A 47 -5.06 -6.91 -0.94
C LYS A 47 -6.42 -7.37 -1.46
N ILE A 48 -6.64 -7.30 -2.78
CA ILE A 48 -7.85 -7.83 -3.43
C ILE A 48 -7.92 -9.34 -3.22
N ASP A 49 -6.82 -10.07 -3.46
CA ASP A 49 -6.79 -11.52 -3.27
C ASP A 49 -7.12 -11.90 -1.82
N SER A 50 -6.54 -11.20 -0.84
CA SER A 50 -6.88 -11.39 0.58
C SER A 50 -8.35 -11.04 0.88
N MET A 51 -8.91 -9.99 0.27
CA MET A 51 -10.33 -9.68 0.43
C MET A 51 -11.22 -10.78 -0.16
N THR A 52 -10.89 -11.32 -1.34
CA THR A 52 -11.62 -12.42 -1.96
C THR A 52 -11.57 -13.68 -1.11
N GLU A 53 -10.44 -13.99 -0.48
CA GLU A 53 -10.31 -15.11 0.46
C GLU A 53 -11.21 -14.92 1.70
N GLU A 54 -11.15 -13.75 2.34
CA GLU A 54 -12.01 -13.42 3.49
C GLU A 54 -13.50 -13.48 3.15
N LEU A 55 -13.89 -13.00 1.96
CA LEU A 55 -15.26 -13.05 1.47
C LEU A 55 -15.73 -14.47 1.18
N THR A 56 -14.85 -15.32 0.65
CA THR A 56 -15.14 -16.74 0.41
C THR A 56 -15.30 -17.49 1.72
N ASN A 57 -14.43 -17.24 2.69
CA ASN A 57 -14.53 -17.79 4.04
C ASN A 57 -15.85 -17.38 4.71
N MET A 58 -16.20 -16.09 4.63
CA MET A 58 -17.47 -15.58 5.12
C MET A 58 -18.67 -16.25 4.44
N GLN A 59 -18.62 -16.46 3.13
CA GLN A 59 -19.67 -17.15 2.39
C GLN A 59 -19.86 -18.60 2.86
N ASN A 60 -18.75 -19.33 3.07
CA ASN A 60 -18.78 -20.71 3.56
C ASN A 60 -19.33 -20.78 4.99
N GLN A 61 -18.89 -19.88 5.87
CA GLN A 61 -19.41 -19.80 7.23
C GLN A 61 -20.91 -19.49 7.25
N ILE A 62 -21.40 -18.61 6.37
CA ILE A 62 -22.84 -18.34 6.26
C ILE A 62 -23.59 -19.59 5.80
N LYS A 63 -23.05 -20.35 4.83
CA LYS A 63 -23.68 -21.60 4.35
C LYS A 63 -23.77 -22.66 5.44
N GLU A 64 -22.73 -22.83 6.23
CA GLU A 64 -22.63 -23.80 7.33
C GLU A 64 -23.51 -23.47 8.54
N MET A 65 -24.08 -22.24 8.61
CA MET A 65 -25.04 -21.89 9.64
C MET A 65 -26.27 -22.81 9.57
N GLN A 66 -26.60 -23.43 10.72
CA GLN A 66 -27.79 -24.26 10.89
C GLN A 66 -29.05 -23.50 10.47
N GLU A 67 -29.91 -24.20 9.74
CA GLU A 67 -31.16 -23.66 9.24
C GLU A 67 -32.26 -23.90 10.27
N ASP A 68 -32.77 -22.82 10.85
CA ASP A 68 -34.01 -22.79 11.60
C ASP A 68 -34.75 -21.50 11.23
N THR A 69 -36.08 -21.52 11.36
CA THR A 69 -37.03 -20.47 10.98
C THR A 69 -36.60 -19.09 11.48
N LEU A 70 -36.00 -19.01 12.68
CA LEU A 70 -35.51 -17.77 13.28
C LEU A 70 -34.20 -17.27 12.67
N VAL A 71 -33.31 -18.17 12.26
CA VAL A 71 -31.96 -17.86 11.75
C VAL A 71 -31.98 -17.57 10.25
N ASN A 72 -32.95 -18.08 9.50
CA ASN A 72 -33.00 -17.95 8.04
C ASN A 72 -33.04 -16.50 7.55
N ASN A 73 -33.78 -15.62 8.24
CA ASN A 73 -33.81 -14.20 7.91
C ASN A 73 -32.47 -13.51 8.16
N ALA A 74 -31.76 -13.90 9.22
CA ALA A 74 -30.42 -13.40 9.52
C ALA A 74 -29.40 -13.90 8.50
N LYS A 75 -29.41 -15.21 8.20
CA LYS A 75 -28.58 -15.83 7.17
C LYS A 75 -28.74 -15.11 5.84
N LYS A 76 -29.99 -14.83 5.43
CA LYS A 76 -30.29 -14.05 4.22
C LYS A 76 -29.69 -12.63 4.28
N ALA A 77 -29.91 -11.88 5.35
CA ALA A 77 -29.37 -10.53 5.49
C ALA A 77 -27.83 -10.50 5.46
N LEU A 78 -27.18 -11.50 6.06
CA LEU A 78 -25.72 -11.66 6.05
C LEU A 78 -25.21 -12.05 4.66
N SER A 79 -25.89 -12.96 3.96
CA SER A 79 -25.60 -13.29 2.56
C SER A 79 -25.71 -12.07 1.65
N GLU A 80 -26.75 -11.25 1.80
CA GLU A 80 -26.91 -10.03 1.01
C GLU A 80 -25.81 -9.01 1.29
N ALA A 81 -25.37 -8.87 2.56
CA ALA A 81 -24.23 -8.01 2.91
C ALA A 81 -22.92 -8.53 2.32
N GLN A 82 -22.70 -9.85 2.38
CA GLN A 82 -21.54 -10.50 1.77
C GLN A 82 -21.51 -10.29 0.26
N GLU A 83 -22.63 -10.51 -0.43
CA GLU A 83 -22.73 -10.36 -1.89
C GLU A 83 -22.51 -8.91 -2.32
N ARG A 84 -23.10 -7.93 -1.60
CA ARG A 84 -22.85 -6.50 -1.85
C ARG A 84 -21.36 -6.15 -1.75
N LEU A 85 -20.66 -6.72 -0.77
CA LEU A 85 -19.23 -6.48 -0.59
C LEU A 85 -18.40 -7.19 -1.66
N ASN A 86 -18.82 -8.39 -2.08
CA ASN A 86 -18.20 -9.17 -3.15
C ASN A 86 -18.27 -8.47 -4.51
N VAL A 87 -19.45 -7.98 -4.91
CA VAL A 87 -19.63 -7.21 -6.15
C VAL A 87 -18.71 -5.98 -6.19
N ARG A 88 -18.50 -5.32 -5.05
CA ARG A 88 -17.58 -4.17 -4.95
C ARG A 88 -16.12 -4.60 -5.07
N CYS A 89 -15.74 -5.69 -4.41
CA CYS A 89 -14.40 -6.25 -4.49
C CYS A 89 -14.03 -6.62 -5.94
N GLU A 90 -14.93 -7.29 -6.65
CA GLU A 90 -14.74 -7.63 -8.07
C GLU A 90 -14.67 -6.39 -8.96
N ARG A 91 -15.50 -5.37 -8.69
CA ARG A 91 -15.39 -4.10 -9.44
C ARG A 91 -14.03 -3.43 -9.25
N ILE A 92 -13.54 -3.36 -8.00
CA ILE A 92 -12.22 -2.80 -7.69
C ILE A 92 -11.13 -3.64 -8.38
N LYS A 93 -11.26 -4.97 -8.37
CA LYS A 93 -10.34 -5.90 -9.05
C LYS A 93 -10.22 -5.60 -10.54
N SER A 94 -11.34 -5.48 -11.26
CA SER A 94 -11.32 -5.15 -12.68
C SER A 94 -10.59 -3.84 -12.96
N GLN A 95 -10.86 -2.80 -12.17
CA GLN A 95 -10.20 -1.50 -12.34
C GLN A 95 -8.69 -1.56 -12.07
N VAL A 96 -8.24 -2.31 -11.06
CA VAL A 96 -6.81 -2.50 -10.76
C VAL A 96 -6.12 -3.25 -11.91
N LEU A 97 -6.77 -4.27 -12.48
CA LEU A 97 -6.24 -4.98 -13.65
C LEU A 97 -6.12 -4.08 -14.88
N GLU A 98 -7.08 -3.18 -15.10
CA GLU A 98 -7.00 -2.19 -16.17
C GLU A 98 -5.83 -1.21 -15.97
N VAL A 99 -5.59 -0.76 -14.74
CA VAL A 99 -4.41 0.06 -14.41
C VAL A 99 -3.12 -0.71 -14.70
N LYS A 100 -3.06 -1.99 -14.29
CA LYS A 100 -1.90 -2.86 -14.52
C LYS A 100 -1.60 -3.00 -16.02
N ALA A 101 -2.62 -3.23 -16.83
CA ALA A 101 -2.49 -3.29 -18.29
C ALA A 101 -1.98 -1.96 -18.89
N GLN A 102 -2.51 -0.82 -18.43
CA GLN A 102 -2.07 0.50 -18.91
C GLN A 102 -0.62 0.81 -18.49
N VAL A 103 -0.20 0.42 -17.28
CA VAL A 103 1.20 0.56 -16.84
C VAL A 103 2.13 -0.24 -17.77
N LYS A 104 1.79 -1.51 -18.05
CA LYS A 104 2.56 -2.35 -18.97
C LYS A 104 2.64 -1.74 -20.37
N SER A 105 1.52 -1.29 -20.94
CA SER A 105 1.49 -0.74 -22.31
C SER A 105 2.30 0.56 -22.41
N THR A 106 2.19 1.42 -21.41
CA THR A 106 2.92 2.70 -21.36
C THR A 106 4.42 2.45 -21.23
N ALA A 107 4.83 1.56 -20.33
CA ALA A 107 6.23 1.19 -20.18
C ALA A 107 6.81 0.61 -21.47
N LYS A 108 6.07 -0.27 -22.15
CA LYS A 108 6.50 -0.85 -23.43
C LYS A 108 6.75 0.23 -24.48
N CYS A 109 5.81 1.17 -24.64
CA CYS A 109 5.94 2.26 -25.60
C CYS A 109 7.18 3.13 -25.31
N ILE A 110 7.45 3.43 -24.03
CA ILE A 110 8.64 4.21 -23.64
C ILE A 110 9.93 3.44 -23.92
N VAL A 111 9.99 2.16 -23.59
CA VAL A 111 11.16 1.30 -23.82
C VAL A 111 11.48 1.21 -25.31
N ASP A 112 10.48 0.91 -26.14
CA ASP A 112 10.65 0.77 -27.59
C ASP A 112 11.15 2.09 -28.20
N GLU A 113 10.63 3.24 -27.75
CA GLU A 113 11.11 4.53 -28.22
C GLU A 113 12.46 4.96 -27.66
N ALA A 114 12.79 4.58 -26.42
CA ALA A 114 14.10 4.82 -25.84
C ALA A 114 15.20 4.04 -26.59
N LYS A 115 14.89 2.83 -27.08
CA LYS A 115 15.79 2.07 -27.96
C LYS A 115 16.04 2.77 -29.29
N ALA A 116 15.02 3.41 -29.86
CA ALA A 116 15.12 4.09 -31.16
C ALA A 116 15.69 5.52 -31.09
N LYS A 117 15.30 6.29 -30.06
CA LYS A 117 15.56 7.74 -29.95
C LYS A 117 16.48 8.12 -28.78
N GLY A 118 16.93 7.13 -27.99
CA GLY A 118 17.81 7.32 -26.85
C GLY A 118 17.14 8.04 -25.67
N ARG A 119 17.97 8.69 -24.82
CA ARG A 119 17.56 9.32 -23.56
C ARG A 119 16.37 10.27 -23.69
N ALA A 120 16.22 10.98 -24.81
CA ALA A 120 15.14 11.95 -24.98
C ALA A 120 13.75 11.31 -24.88
N ALA A 121 13.59 10.05 -25.32
CA ALA A 121 12.33 9.33 -25.21
C ALA A 121 12.03 8.88 -23.77
N LEU A 122 13.03 8.76 -22.89
CA LEU A 122 12.80 8.40 -21.47
C LEU A 122 12.01 9.46 -20.71
N TYR A 123 12.01 10.71 -21.17
CA TYR A 123 11.14 11.74 -20.60
C TYR A 123 9.64 11.48 -20.81
N ARG A 124 9.28 10.57 -21.73
CA ARG A 124 7.91 10.09 -21.86
C ARG A 124 7.44 9.27 -20.68
N VAL A 125 8.31 8.96 -19.72
CA VAL A 125 7.90 8.39 -18.42
C VAL A 125 6.84 9.24 -17.70
N SER A 126 6.74 10.54 -18.01
CA SER A 126 5.62 11.39 -17.54
C SER A 126 4.25 10.95 -18.06
N GLU A 127 4.16 10.13 -19.12
CA GLU A 127 2.90 9.57 -19.62
C GLU A 127 2.23 8.62 -18.63
N PHE A 128 2.96 8.14 -17.62
CA PHE A 128 2.37 7.47 -16.47
C PHE A 128 1.32 8.37 -15.79
N LEU A 129 1.38 9.71 -15.87
CA LEU A 129 0.27 10.56 -15.40
C LEU A 129 -1.10 10.19 -15.99
N GLY A 130 -1.13 9.57 -17.18
CA GLY A 130 -2.35 9.05 -17.79
C GLY A 130 -3.07 7.97 -16.98
N ILE A 131 -2.40 7.31 -16.02
CA ILE A 131 -3.05 6.37 -15.09
C ILE A 131 -3.70 7.07 -13.88
N LYS A 132 -3.36 8.34 -13.60
CA LYS A 132 -3.83 9.07 -12.40
C LYS A 132 -5.35 9.08 -12.28
N LYS A 133 -6.06 9.34 -13.39
CA LYS A 133 -7.53 9.36 -13.40
C LYS A 133 -8.12 8.02 -12.93
N ARG A 134 -7.59 6.90 -13.44
CA ARG A 134 -8.07 5.57 -13.04
C ARG A 134 -7.79 5.27 -11.56
N LEU A 135 -6.63 5.68 -11.05
CA LEU A 135 -6.33 5.54 -9.61
C LEU A 135 -7.28 6.37 -8.74
N LEU A 136 -7.64 7.59 -9.17
CA LEU A 136 -8.64 8.42 -8.50
C LEU A 136 -10.02 7.74 -8.49
N ASP A 137 -10.45 7.19 -9.63
CA ASP A 137 -11.72 6.47 -9.75
C ASP A 137 -11.76 5.23 -8.83
N ILE A 138 -10.65 4.47 -8.74
CA ILE A 138 -10.51 3.34 -7.81
C ILE A 138 -10.61 3.83 -6.37
N ARG A 139 -9.91 4.91 -6.02
CA ARG A 139 -9.92 5.49 -4.67
C ARG A 139 -11.33 5.89 -4.23
N GLU A 140 -12.11 6.52 -5.11
CA GLU A 140 -13.49 6.86 -4.81
C GLU A 140 -14.35 5.60 -4.60
N ASN A 141 -14.15 4.57 -5.41
CA ASN A 141 -14.82 3.29 -5.24
C ASN A 141 -14.45 2.58 -3.93
N VAL A 142 -13.18 2.62 -3.54
CA VAL A 142 -12.68 2.10 -2.26
C VAL A 142 -13.30 2.86 -1.09
N ARG A 143 -13.31 4.20 -1.12
CA ARG A 143 -13.99 5.03 -0.10
C ARG A 143 -15.48 4.70 0.00
N GLY A 144 -16.14 4.52 -1.14
CA GLY A 144 -17.54 4.08 -1.20
C GLY A 144 -17.74 2.69 -0.58
N ALA A 145 -16.83 1.75 -0.82
CA ALA A 145 -16.83 0.43 -0.21
C ALA A 145 -16.64 0.48 1.31
N ILE A 146 -15.69 1.28 1.81
CA ILE A 146 -15.48 1.48 3.26
C ILE A 146 -16.77 1.93 3.94
N LYS A 147 -17.42 2.98 3.43
CA LYS A 147 -18.66 3.53 4.01
C LYS A 147 -19.78 2.49 4.12
N THR A 148 -19.97 1.68 3.09
CA THR A 148 -21.01 0.66 3.12
C THR A 148 -20.64 -0.53 3.98
N THR A 149 -19.37 -0.92 4.00
CA THR A 149 -18.87 -1.97 4.89
C THR A 149 -19.05 -1.55 6.34
N ASP A 150 -18.78 -0.28 6.70
CA ASP A 150 -19.04 0.25 8.03
C ASP A 150 -20.53 0.16 8.40
N THR A 151 -21.41 0.51 7.46
CA THR A 151 -22.87 0.40 7.62
C THR A 151 -23.31 -1.05 7.82
N ASP A 152 -22.78 -1.98 7.02
CA ASP A 152 -23.13 -3.39 7.09
C ASP A 152 -22.54 -4.06 8.34
N ILE A 153 -21.36 -3.63 8.81
CA ILE A 153 -20.78 -4.03 10.11
C ILE A 153 -21.71 -3.59 11.25
N ALA A 154 -22.19 -2.34 11.23
CA ALA A 154 -23.09 -1.83 12.26
C ALA A 154 -24.43 -2.59 12.28
N LYS A 155 -25.03 -2.84 11.10
CA LYS A 155 -26.27 -3.63 10.98
C LYS A 155 -26.08 -5.07 11.48
N THR A 156 -24.98 -5.72 11.09
CA THR A 156 -24.63 -7.07 11.55
C THR A 156 -24.41 -7.11 13.06
N ALA A 157 -23.78 -6.10 13.65
CA ALA A 157 -23.59 -6.00 15.09
C ALA A 157 -24.91 -5.79 15.86
N LEU A 158 -25.84 -5.00 15.31
CA LEU A 158 -27.18 -4.83 15.88
C LEU A 158 -27.98 -6.14 15.81
N LEU A 159 -27.92 -6.84 14.68
CA LEU A 159 -28.53 -8.16 14.52
C LEU A 159 -27.95 -9.14 15.55
N ALA A 160 -26.62 -9.18 15.69
CA ALA A 160 -25.94 -10.01 16.69
C ALA A 160 -26.43 -9.75 18.11
N LYS A 161 -26.61 -8.47 18.46
CA LYS A 161 -27.12 -8.04 19.77
C LYS A 161 -28.56 -8.53 19.99
N GLY A 162 -29.45 -8.34 19.01
CA GLY A 162 -30.85 -8.77 19.10
C GLY A 162 -31.00 -10.28 19.30
N PHE A 163 -30.23 -11.10 18.56
CA PHE A 163 -30.23 -12.56 18.75
C PHE A 163 -29.74 -12.97 20.14
N ARG A 164 -28.71 -12.30 20.65
CA ARG A 164 -28.20 -12.54 22.00
C ARG A 164 -29.25 -12.22 23.06
N GLU A 165 -29.91 -11.07 22.98
CA GLU A 165 -30.93 -10.66 23.95
C GLU A 165 -32.17 -11.57 23.91
N ALA A 166 -32.62 -11.96 22.70
CA ALA A 166 -33.72 -12.91 22.54
C ALA A 166 -33.37 -14.29 23.10
N GLY A 167 -32.16 -14.80 22.83
CA GLY A 167 -31.70 -16.08 23.36
C GLY A 167 -31.57 -16.09 24.88
N GLN A 168 -31.07 -14.99 25.47
CA GLN A 168 -31.01 -14.82 26.93
C GLN A 168 -32.40 -14.78 27.55
N THR A 169 -33.35 -14.08 26.93
CA THR A 169 -34.74 -14.00 27.38
C THR A 169 -35.41 -15.39 27.35
N ALA A 170 -35.25 -16.13 26.25
CA ALA A 170 -35.76 -17.49 26.13
C ALA A 170 -35.13 -18.42 27.19
N ALA A 171 -33.82 -18.34 27.41
CA ALA A 171 -33.12 -19.13 28.41
C ALA A 171 -33.63 -18.84 29.83
N ASN A 172 -33.86 -17.56 30.19
CA ASN A 172 -34.44 -17.20 31.48
C ASN A 172 -35.89 -17.69 31.61
N ALA A 173 -36.71 -17.62 30.56
CA ALA A 173 -38.07 -18.16 30.58
C ALA A 173 -38.09 -19.67 30.89
N PHE A 174 -37.19 -20.46 30.29
CA PHE A 174 -37.05 -21.89 30.61
C PHE A 174 -36.57 -22.14 32.05
N ARG A 175 -35.70 -21.28 32.58
CA ARG A 175 -35.25 -21.38 33.98
C ARG A 175 -36.41 -21.13 34.93
N THR A 176 -37.16 -20.05 34.70
CA THR A 176 -38.34 -19.70 35.50
C THR A 176 -39.37 -20.82 35.47
N PHE A 177 -39.63 -21.42 34.30
CA PHE A 177 -40.51 -22.58 34.19
C PHE A 177 -40.03 -23.80 34.98
N ALA A 178 -38.71 -23.96 35.12
CA ALA A 178 -38.09 -25.04 35.90
C ALA A 178 -37.82 -24.64 37.37
N ASP A 179 -38.50 -23.61 37.89
CA ASP A 179 -38.36 -23.05 39.24
C ASP A 179 -36.92 -22.61 39.60
N LYS A 180 -36.12 -22.27 38.58
CA LYS A 180 -34.76 -21.75 38.76
C LYS A 180 -34.77 -20.23 38.68
N PRO A 181 -33.96 -19.53 39.51
CA PRO A 181 -33.88 -18.08 39.45
C PRO A 181 -33.30 -17.60 38.12
N GLU A 182 -33.76 -16.43 37.68
CA GLU A 182 -33.23 -15.74 36.51
C GLU A 182 -31.74 -15.44 36.67
N VAL A 183 -31.02 -15.47 35.55
CA VAL A 183 -29.61 -15.09 35.49
C VAL A 183 -29.51 -13.73 34.83
N ASP A 184 -28.77 -12.82 35.45
CA ASP A 184 -28.35 -11.59 34.78
C ASP A 184 -27.21 -11.91 33.80
N TYR A 185 -27.50 -11.72 32.51
CA TYR A 185 -26.54 -11.93 31.43
C TYR A 185 -25.83 -10.65 30.97
N SER A 186 -26.05 -9.51 31.64
CA SER A 186 -25.41 -8.23 31.34
C SER A 186 -23.88 -8.32 31.29
N GLN A 187 -23.29 -9.09 32.20
CA GLN A 187 -21.84 -9.31 32.35
C GLN A 187 -21.31 -10.51 31.54
N LYS A 188 -22.17 -11.39 31.01
CA LYS A 188 -21.76 -12.57 30.24
C LYS A 188 -21.75 -12.24 28.75
N GLU A 189 -20.56 -11.96 28.18
CA GLU A 189 -20.34 -12.04 26.72
C GLU A 189 -20.58 -13.48 26.22
N GLN A 190 -21.84 -13.89 26.10
CA GLN A 190 -22.17 -15.03 25.25
C GLN A 190 -21.96 -14.59 23.80
N LYS A 191 -20.78 -14.91 23.28
CA LYS A 191 -20.45 -14.74 21.86
C LYS A 191 -21.37 -15.67 21.08
N HIS A 192 -22.40 -15.12 20.43
CA HIS A 192 -23.17 -15.91 19.47
C HIS A 192 -22.21 -16.28 18.33
N PRO A 193 -21.89 -17.58 18.13
CA PRO A 193 -20.90 -18.00 17.14
C PRO A 193 -21.29 -17.52 15.73
N LEU A 194 -22.60 -17.50 15.46
CA LEU A 194 -23.24 -17.06 14.21
C LEU A 194 -22.69 -15.74 13.67
N THR A 195 -22.59 -14.72 14.52
CA THR A 195 -22.30 -13.36 14.05
C THR A 195 -20.84 -12.97 14.21
N LYS A 196 -20.10 -13.62 15.11
CA LYS A 196 -18.64 -13.46 15.20
C LYS A 196 -17.95 -13.97 13.93
N ALA A 197 -18.46 -15.07 13.39
CA ALA A 197 -18.04 -15.68 12.13
C ALA A 197 -18.12 -14.68 10.97
N VAL A 198 -19.21 -13.91 10.85
CA VAL A 198 -19.37 -12.93 9.75
C VAL A 198 -18.74 -11.57 10.05
N LEU A 199 -18.80 -11.09 11.29
CA LEU A 199 -18.29 -9.76 11.65
C LEU A 199 -16.77 -9.68 11.60
N THR A 200 -16.05 -10.78 11.83
CA THR A 200 -14.58 -10.82 11.82
C THR A 200 -14.03 -10.63 10.40
N PRO A 201 -14.46 -11.41 9.38
CA PRO A 201 -14.11 -11.20 7.98
C PRO A 201 -14.50 -9.81 7.46
N MET A 202 -15.69 -9.30 7.79
CA MET A 202 -16.09 -7.94 7.37
C MET A 202 -15.12 -6.86 7.89
N LYS A 203 -14.68 -7.00 9.15
CA LYS A 203 -13.68 -6.09 9.74
C LYS A 203 -12.30 -6.28 9.09
N ALA A 204 -11.93 -7.50 8.71
CA ALA A 204 -10.70 -7.77 7.98
C ALA A 204 -10.72 -7.10 6.59
N VAL A 205 -11.79 -7.32 5.82
CA VAL A 205 -12.00 -6.66 4.51
C VAL A 205 -12.00 -5.14 4.65
N ARG A 206 -12.65 -4.58 5.67
CA ARG A 206 -12.58 -3.14 5.95
C ARG A 206 -11.14 -2.64 6.15
N LYS A 207 -10.33 -3.35 6.95
CA LYS A 207 -8.92 -2.97 7.16
C LYS A 207 -8.13 -3.01 5.85
N LEU A 208 -8.37 -4.01 5.01
CA LEU A 208 -7.75 -4.12 3.69
C LEU A 208 -8.15 -2.95 2.79
N LEU A 209 -9.43 -2.56 2.76
CA LEU A 209 -9.91 -1.39 2.01
C LEU A 209 -9.26 -0.08 2.49
N VAL A 210 -9.14 0.13 3.81
CA VAL A 210 -8.46 1.33 4.36
C VAL A 210 -6.99 1.34 3.96
N SER A 211 -6.31 0.20 4.03
CA SER A 211 -4.91 0.11 3.57
C SER A 211 -4.78 0.32 2.06
N MET A 212 -5.78 -0.10 1.28
CA MET A 212 -5.84 0.12 -0.15
C MET A 212 -5.97 1.61 -0.49
N GLU A 213 -6.81 2.35 0.25
CA GLU A 213 -6.94 3.80 0.11
C GLU A 213 -5.59 4.50 0.30
N LEU A 214 -4.84 4.14 1.34
CA LEU A 214 -3.50 4.70 1.60
C LEU A 214 -2.51 4.42 0.45
N HIS A 215 -2.52 3.19 -0.09
CA HIS A 215 -1.67 2.84 -1.23
C HIS A 215 -2.06 3.62 -2.50
N LEU A 216 -3.35 3.87 -2.70
CA LEU A 216 -3.84 4.67 -3.83
C LEU A 216 -3.40 6.13 -3.71
N ASP A 217 -3.52 6.73 -2.52
CA ASP A 217 -3.04 8.08 -2.26
C ASP A 217 -1.52 8.18 -2.49
N ALA A 218 -0.72 7.26 -1.92
CA ALA A 218 0.72 7.22 -2.16
C ALA A 218 1.10 7.03 -3.64
N SER A 219 0.35 6.20 -4.38
CA SER A 219 0.56 6.00 -5.82
C SER A 219 0.30 7.28 -6.62
N ILE A 220 -0.75 8.03 -6.25
CA ILE A 220 -1.10 9.29 -6.89
C ILE A 220 -0.03 10.35 -6.61
N ASP A 221 0.47 10.43 -5.38
CA ASP A 221 1.54 11.35 -5.02
C ASP A 221 2.84 11.04 -5.80
N LYS A 222 3.16 9.76 -5.98
CA LYS A 222 4.33 9.33 -6.77
C LYS A 222 4.19 9.65 -8.26
N LEU A 223 2.98 9.61 -8.80
CA LEU A 223 2.73 10.05 -10.18
C LEU A 223 2.97 11.55 -10.36
N ASP A 224 2.55 12.36 -9.39
CA ASP A 224 2.79 13.80 -9.42
C ASP A 224 4.29 14.12 -9.26
N ASN A 225 4.98 13.43 -8.36
CA ASN A 225 6.44 13.53 -8.20
C ASN A 225 7.18 13.14 -9.47
N LEU A 226 6.77 12.05 -10.13
CA LEU A 226 7.39 11.59 -11.39
C LEU A 226 7.31 12.67 -12.47
N ALA A 227 6.15 13.30 -12.63
CA ALA A 227 5.96 14.38 -13.59
C ALA A 227 6.82 15.60 -13.27
N MET A 228 6.90 15.98 -11.99
CA MET A 228 7.73 17.07 -11.52
C MET A 228 9.23 16.78 -11.73
N ASN A 229 9.68 15.58 -11.37
CA ASN A 229 11.06 15.11 -11.52
C ASN A 229 11.48 15.06 -13.00
N VAL A 230 10.58 14.67 -13.89
CA VAL A 230 10.82 14.73 -15.34
C VAL A 230 11.01 16.18 -15.81
N GLN A 231 10.17 17.10 -15.33
CA GLN A 231 10.26 18.51 -15.72
C GLN A 231 11.57 19.16 -15.22
N ILE A 232 11.94 18.92 -13.96
CA ILE A 232 13.18 19.43 -13.36
C ILE A 232 14.42 18.91 -14.12
N ASP A 233 14.46 17.62 -14.47
CA ASP A 233 15.60 17.06 -15.22
C ASP A 233 15.71 17.65 -16.63
N LYS A 234 14.58 17.92 -17.30
CA LYS A 234 14.58 18.63 -18.60
C LYS A 234 15.15 20.03 -18.48
N GLU A 235 14.73 20.79 -17.48
CA GLU A 235 15.18 22.18 -17.26
C GLU A 235 16.68 22.24 -16.97
N LYS A 236 17.17 21.39 -16.05
CA LYS A 236 18.61 21.28 -15.74
C LYS A 236 19.44 20.97 -16.98
N ARG A 237 18.94 20.11 -17.87
CA ARG A 237 19.64 19.78 -19.12
C ARG A 237 19.72 20.98 -20.07
N VAL A 238 18.62 21.73 -20.21
CA VAL A 238 18.59 22.93 -21.07
C VAL A 238 19.51 24.01 -20.51
N GLU A 239 19.55 24.18 -19.19
CA GLU A 239 20.45 25.14 -18.53
C GLU A 239 21.92 24.76 -18.74
N ASN A 240 22.29 23.49 -18.54
CA ASN A 240 23.65 23.00 -18.78
C ASN A 240 24.08 23.17 -20.25
N THR A 241 23.18 22.91 -21.21
CA THR A 241 23.51 23.10 -22.64
C THR A 241 23.59 24.57 -23.05
N LYS A 242 22.92 25.48 -22.34
CA LYS A 242 23.04 26.93 -22.57
C LYS A 242 24.34 27.48 -21.99
N SER A 243 24.73 27.04 -20.79
CA SER A 243 25.99 27.46 -20.16
C SER A 243 27.22 26.91 -20.91
N GLU A 244 27.16 25.69 -21.43
CA GLU A 244 28.21 25.15 -22.31
C GLU A 244 28.36 25.95 -23.62
N LYS A 245 27.25 26.42 -24.21
CA LYS A 245 27.28 27.26 -25.42
C LYS A 245 27.77 28.69 -25.17
N GLN A 246 27.58 29.25 -23.97
CA GLN A 246 28.09 30.56 -23.59
C GLN A 246 29.58 30.54 -23.18
N ASN A 247 30.13 29.38 -22.82
CA ASN A 247 31.54 29.20 -22.44
C ASN A 247 32.47 28.81 -23.61
N VAL A 248 32.04 28.97 -24.87
CA VAL A 248 32.95 28.93 -26.02
C VAL A 248 33.37 30.39 -26.31
N PRO A 249 34.56 30.85 -25.88
CA PRO A 249 35.04 32.13 -26.36
C PRO A 249 35.40 31.96 -27.83
N ASP A 250 34.94 32.92 -28.62
CA ASP A 250 35.28 33.13 -30.02
C ASP A 250 36.80 33.32 -30.13
N ARG A 251 37.56 32.23 -30.26
CA ARG A 251 39.02 32.25 -30.46
C ARG A 251 39.31 32.07 -31.94
N ALA A 252 38.91 33.07 -32.72
CA ALA A 252 39.55 33.36 -33.98
C ALA A 252 40.78 34.25 -33.70
N GLU A 253 41.94 33.78 -34.17
CA GLU A 253 43.16 34.55 -34.45
C GLU A 253 43.91 35.18 -33.26
N ALA A 254 44.86 34.43 -32.71
CA ALA A 254 46.25 34.88 -32.53
C ALA A 254 47.17 33.66 -32.29
N GLU A 255 48.25 33.61 -33.07
CA GLU A 255 49.27 32.56 -33.17
C GLU A 255 50.07 32.25 -31.88
N PRO A 256 50.88 31.16 -31.87
CA PRO A 256 51.34 30.51 -30.65
C PRO A 256 52.67 31.07 -30.14
N GLU A 257 52.78 31.30 -28.84
CA GLU A 257 54.08 31.47 -28.19
C GLU A 257 54.19 30.60 -26.93
N ARG A 258 55.33 29.93 -26.85
CA ARG A 258 55.67 28.80 -25.99
C ARG A 258 55.88 29.25 -24.55
N VAL A 259 55.45 28.44 -23.57
CA VAL A 259 56.28 28.17 -22.38
C VAL A 259 55.94 26.83 -21.75
N ASN A 260 56.99 26.01 -21.60
CA ASN A 260 56.99 24.79 -20.81
C ASN A 260 56.82 25.13 -19.33
N ALA A 261 55.91 24.44 -18.65
CA ALA A 261 55.97 24.25 -17.21
C ALA A 261 55.35 22.89 -16.87
N GLU A 262 56.26 21.93 -16.69
CA GLU A 262 56.09 20.67 -16.01
C GLU A 262 55.45 20.89 -14.63
N ILE A 263 54.25 20.35 -14.41
CA ILE A 263 53.71 20.17 -13.06
C ILE A 263 53.12 18.76 -12.95
N VAL A 264 53.95 17.94 -12.32
CA VAL A 264 53.77 16.67 -11.61
C VAL A 264 52.32 16.29 -11.25
N TYR A 265 51.96 15.07 -11.66
CA TYR A 265 50.78 14.32 -11.26
C TYR A 265 50.88 13.90 -9.77
N THR A 266 49.84 14.18 -8.98
CA THR A 266 49.56 13.39 -7.75
C THR A 266 48.10 12.94 -7.77
N PRO A 267 47.81 11.65 -7.59
CA PRO A 267 46.43 11.18 -7.46
C PRO A 267 46.00 11.29 -6.00
N MET A 268 45.01 12.12 -5.69
CA MET A 268 44.30 12.01 -4.41
C MET A 268 43.23 10.93 -4.54
N VAL A 269 43.51 9.79 -3.93
CA VAL A 269 42.55 8.73 -3.60
C VAL A 269 41.55 9.31 -2.60
N ALA A 270 40.26 9.28 -2.93
CA ALA A 270 39.19 9.43 -1.96
C ALA A 270 38.33 8.16 -2.00
N GLU A 271 38.35 7.44 -0.88
CA GLU A 271 37.67 6.17 -0.66
C GLU A 271 36.15 6.29 -0.87
N ALA A 272 35.59 5.34 -1.63
CA ALA A 272 34.17 5.13 -1.73
C ALA A 272 33.62 4.62 -0.38
N HIS A 273 32.91 5.46 0.35
CA HIS A 273 32.04 4.99 1.43
C HIS A 273 30.69 4.62 0.82
N GLU A 274 30.48 3.31 0.63
CA GLU A 274 29.17 2.74 0.34
C GLU A 274 28.22 2.98 1.52
N TYR A 275 27.20 3.81 1.31
CA TYR A 275 26.01 3.79 2.15
C TYR A 275 24.98 2.87 1.52
N GLN A 276 24.93 1.62 1.99
CA GLN A 276 23.79 0.73 1.76
C GLN A 276 22.63 1.16 2.64
N TYR A 277 21.57 1.69 2.03
CA TYR A 277 20.31 1.93 2.70
C TYR A 277 19.46 0.66 2.63
N ASN A 278 19.47 -0.14 3.69
CA ASN A 278 18.62 -1.33 3.79
C ASN A 278 17.17 -0.89 4.09
N ALA A 279 16.25 -1.30 3.21
CA ALA A 279 14.82 -0.98 3.29
C ALA A 279 14.07 -1.68 4.45
N ASP A 280 14.75 -2.53 5.23
CA ASP A 280 14.13 -3.29 6.31
C ASP A 280 14.16 -2.58 7.69
N ALA A 281 14.67 -1.35 7.75
CA ALA A 281 14.83 -0.62 9.01
C ALA A 281 13.52 -0.01 9.58
N PHE A 282 12.38 -0.14 8.90
CA PHE A 282 11.12 0.47 9.35
C PHE A 282 10.14 -0.49 10.04
N GLU A 283 10.41 -1.80 10.11
CA GLU A 283 9.50 -2.76 10.76
C GLU A 283 9.92 -3.23 12.17
N ALA A 284 11.06 -2.76 12.70
CA ALA A 284 11.57 -3.19 14.01
C ALA A 284 11.41 -2.16 15.16
N ARG A 285 10.43 -1.25 15.10
CA ARG A 285 10.03 -0.41 16.25
C ARG A 285 8.53 -0.50 16.52
N GLY A 286 8.12 -1.70 16.92
CA GLY A 286 6.77 -1.98 17.42
C GLY A 286 6.78 -2.99 18.56
N GLY A 287 7.76 -2.91 19.48
CA GLY A 287 7.78 -3.82 20.63
C GLY A 287 9.09 -3.77 21.41
N ALA A 288 9.29 -2.75 22.23
CA ALA A 288 10.22 -2.83 23.36
C ALA A 288 9.78 -1.85 24.45
N ASP A 289 9.40 -2.41 25.59
CA ASP A 289 9.03 -1.74 26.82
C ASP A 289 10.02 -0.63 27.22
N VAL A 290 9.51 0.59 27.36
CA VAL A 290 10.23 1.67 28.04
C VAL A 290 10.09 1.45 29.55
N LYS A 291 11.05 0.73 30.14
CA LYS A 291 11.37 0.88 31.56
C LYS A 291 12.01 2.25 31.77
N VAL A 292 11.29 3.14 32.42
CA VAL A 292 11.81 4.42 32.94
C VAL A 292 12.79 4.11 34.07
N GLY A 293 14.09 4.20 33.77
CA GLY A 293 15.15 4.27 34.77
C GLY A 293 15.30 5.71 35.24
N THR A 294 14.81 6.00 36.44
CA THR A 294 15.07 7.26 37.16
C THR A 294 16.55 7.38 37.50
N ALA A 295 17.12 8.52 37.12
CA ALA A 295 18.50 8.90 37.38
C ALA A 295 18.81 8.98 38.89
N GLU A 296 19.94 8.38 39.26
CA GLU A 296 20.64 8.59 40.54
C GLU A 296 20.90 10.08 40.79
N LYS A 297 20.43 10.57 41.93
CA LYS A 297 21.08 11.66 42.65
C LYS A 297 21.78 11.08 43.87
N VAL A 298 23.11 11.15 43.85
CA VAL A 298 24.00 10.88 44.97
C VAL A 298 23.71 11.87 46.10
N SER A 299 23.48 11.36 47.30
CA SER A 299 23.75 12.06 48.57
C SER A 299 24.07 11.02 49.63
N LYS A 300 25.33 11.04 50.09
CA LYS A 300 25.88 10.23 51.18
C LYS A 300 25.05 10.38 52.46
N VAL A 301 25.01 9.32 53.29
CA VAL A 301 25.63 9.23 54.64
C VAL A 301 24.95 8.15 55.52
N ARG A 302 25.81 7.29 56.09
CA ARG A 302 25.75 6.47 57.33
C ARG A 302 25.01 5.12 57.41
N GLU A 303 25.86 4.10 57.55
CA GLU A 303 25.83 2.94 58.47
C GLU A 303 24.73 2.95 59.54
N ASP A 304 24.02 1.83 59.74
CA ASP A 304 24.33 0.89 60.83
C ASP A 304 23.56 -0.46 60.70
N LYS A 305 24.11 -1.45 61.43
CA LYS A 305 23.88 -2.90 61.58
C LYS A 305 22.47 -3.51 61.64
N ALA A 306 22.48 -4.81 61.25
CA ALA A 306 21.78 -5.99 61.80
C ALA A 306 20.25 -5.97 61.88
N ARG A 307 19.53 -7.02 61.51
CA ARG A 307 19.69 -8.43 61.90
C ARG A 307 18.75 -9.27 61.04
#